data_AF-A0AAV6RPR9-F1
#
_entry.id   AF-A0AAV6RPR9-F1
#
_cell.length_a   1.000
_cell.length_b   1.000
_cell.length_c   1.000
_cell.angle_alpha   90.00
_cell.angle_beta   90.00
_cell.angle_gamma   90.00
#
_symmetry.space_group_name_H-M   'P 1'
#
loop_
_entity.id
_entity.type
_entity.pdbx_description
1 polymer ?
#
loop_
_entity_poly.entity_id
_entity_poly.type
_entity_poly.pdbx_seq_one_letter_code
_entity_poly.pdbx_strand_id
1 'polypeptide(L)'
;MAKYLAQIIVMGAQVVGRAFARALQQEYAASQAAARARGTAGQQSAAASSITGISLQEAQQILNVSTLSPEEIQKNYEHLFKVNDKAAGGSFYIQSKVSILNIFALFCF
;
A
#
# COMPACT_ATOMS: atom_id res chain seq x y z
N MET A 1 44.99 25.26 19.80
CA MET A 1 43.59 25.04 20.26
C MET A 1 42.67 24.57 19.14
N ALA A 2 42.53 25.30 18.02
CA ALA A 2 41.60 24.95 16.94
C ALA A 2 41.83 23.56 16.28
N LYS A 3 43.08 23.11 16.21
CA LYS A 3 43.46 21.83 15.57
C LYS A 3 42.84 20.60 16.26
N TYR A 4 42.72 20.62 17.59
CA TYR A 4 42.14 19.53 18.38
C TYR A 4 40.62 19.48 18.26
N LEU A 5 39.97 20.65 18.23
CA LEU A 5 38.52 20.74 18.03
C LEU A 5 38.11 20.20 16.65
N ALA A 6 38.85 20.57 15.60
CA ALA A 6 38.62 20.08 14.25
C ALA A 6 38.77 18.55 14.17
N GLN A 7 39.75 17.99 14.87
CA GLN A 7 40.02 16.55 14.88
C GLN A 7 38.90 15.75 15.56
N ILE A 8 38.37 16.26 16.68
CA ILE A 8 37.23 15.67 17.40
C ILE A 8 35.97 15.68 16.52
N ILE A 9 35.71 16.80 15.85
CA ILE A 9 34.53 16.94 14.97
C ILE A 9 34.61 15.96 13.79
N VAL A 10 35.78 15.84 13.15
CA VAL A 10 35.98 14.92 12.02
C VAL A 10 35.82 13.46 12.45
N MET A 11 36.41 13.07 13.57
CA MET A 11 36.27 11.70 14.09
C MET A 11 34.81 11.39 14.47
N GLY A 12 34.11 12.32 15.10
CA GLY A 12 32.69 12.17 15.44
C GLY A 12 31.81 12.02 14.19
N ALA A 13 32.03 12.87 13.18
CA ALA A 13 31.29 12.82 11.92
C ALA A 13 31.49 11.50 11.16
N GLN A 14 32.70 10.92 11.19
CA GLN A 14 32.98 9.64 10.54
C GLN A 14 32.24 8.47 11.20
N VAL A 15 32.15 8.46 12.54
CA VAL A 15 31.44 7.41 13.29
C VAL A 15 29.94 7.49 13.05
N VAL A 16 29.35 8.69 13.18
CA VAL A 16 27.92 8.90 12.94
C VAL A 16 27.57 8.65 11.48
N GLY A 17 28.37 9.15 10.55
CA GLY A 17 28.16 8.95 9.11
C GLY A 17 28.20 7.48 8.70
N ARG A 18 29.14 6.68 9.25
CA ARG A 18 29.19 5.23 8.98
C ARG A 18 28.01 4.48 9.59
N ALA A 19 27.56 4.85 10.78
CA ALA A 19 26.39 4.24 11.40
C ALA A 19 25.10 4.56 10.62
N PHE A 20 24.94 5.82 10.22
CA PHE A 20 23.82 6.27 9.40
C PHE A 20 23.79 5.62 8.02
N ALA A 21 24.95 5.53 7.34
CA ALA A 21 25.07 4.84 6.07
C ALA A 21 24.74 3.34 6.18
N ARG A 22 25.14 2.67 7.27
CA ARG A 22 24.79 1.27 7.53
C ARG A 22 23.30 1.08 7.80
N ALA A 23 22.68 1.98 8.56
CA ALA A 23 21.25 1.96 8.83
C ALA A 23 20.44 2.14 7.53
N LEU A 24 20.81 3.14 6.71
CA LEU A 24 20.19 3.34 5.40
C LEU A 24 20.43 2.14 4.47
N GLN A 25 21.64 1.60 4.42
CA GLN A 25 21.94 0.44 3.58
C GLN A 25 21.15 -0.80 4.00
N GLN A 26 20.95 -1.03 5.30
CA GLN A 26 20.12 -2.12 5.81
C GLN A 26 18.65 -1.92 5.45
N GLU A 27 18.13 -0.70 5.59
CA GLU A 27 16.76 -0.37 5.22
C GLU A 27 16.52 -0.49 3.72
N TYR A 28 17.45 0.00 2.90
CA TYR A 28 17.41 -0.14 1.45
C TYR A 28 17.57 -1.59 0.99
N ALA A 29 18.49 -2.37 1.58
CA ALA A 29 18.69 -3.78 1.20
C ALA A 29 17.51 -4.66 1.64
N ALA A 30 16.96 -4.43 2.84
CA ALA A 30 15.77 -5.13 3.34
C ALA A 30 14.52 -4.74 2.54
N SER A 31 14.33 -3.46 2.23
CA SER A 31 13.23 -2.96 1.40
C SER A 31 13.33 -3.47 -0.03
N GLN A 32 14.55 -3.54 -0.59
CA GLN A 32 14.76 -4.03 -1.95
C GLN A 32 14.62 -5.56 -2.02
N ALA A 33 14.95 -6.31 -0.97
CA ALA A 33 14.68 -7.75 -0.88
C ALA A 33 13.18 -8.06 -0.70
N ALA A 34 12.45 -7.26 0.09
CA ALA A 34 11.00 -7.39 0.26
C ALA A 34 10.20 -6.96 -0.98
N ALA A 35 10.62 -5.86 -1.64
CA ALA A 35 10.06 -5.41 -2.91
C ALA A 35 10.34 -6.38 -4.06
N ARG A 36 11.49 -7.07 -4.06
CA ARG A 36 11.82 -8.12 -5.04
C ARG A 36 11.07 -9.44 -4.82
N ALA A 37 10.52 -9.69 -3.63
CA ALA A 37 9.88 -10.97 -3.32
C ALA A 37 8.37 -11.02 -3.62
N ARG A 38 7.60 -9.97 -3.30
CA ARG A 38 6.13 -9.80 -3.54
C ARG A 38 5.50 -8.66 -2.69
N GLY A 39 6.31 -7.88 -1.98
CA GLY A 39 5.89 -7.22 -0.72
C GLY A 39 5.01 -5.98 -0.82
N THR A 40 5.07 -5.17 -1.88
CA THR A 40 4.36 -3.87 -1.91
C THR A 40 2.85 -4.04 -2.04
N ALA A 41 2.38 -4.85 -2.99
CA ALA A 41 0.96 -5.14 -3.12
C ALA A 41 0.41 -5.89 -1.90
N GLY A 42 1.18 -6.80 -1.29
CA GLY A 42 0.77 -7.53 -0.09
C GLY A 42 0.68 -6.67 1.18
N GLN A 43 1.61 -5.74 1.39
CA GLN A 43 1.58 -4.80 2.52
C GLN A 43 0.50 -3.73 2.34
N GLN A 44 0.33 -3.19 1.13
CA GLN A 44 -0.76 -2.26 0.82
C GLN A 44 -2.12 -2.96 0.94
N SER A 45 -2.24 -4.19 0.46
CA SER A 45 -3.46 -5.00 0.66
C SER A 45 -3.74 -5.27 2.13
N ALA A 46 -2.72 -5.55 2.95
CA ALA A 46 -2.89 -5.74 4.39
C ALA A 46 -3.33 -4.46 5.11
N ALA A 47 -2.79 -3.30 4.73
CA ALA A 47 -3.20 -1.99 5.25
C ALA A 47 -4.61 -1.59 4.78
N ALA A 48 -4.93 -1.80 3.50
CA ALA A 48 -6.26 -1.58 2.95
C ALA A 48 -7.30 -2.49 3.63
N SER A 49 -6.94 -3.75 3.89
CA SER A 49 -7.81 -4.71 4.59
C SER A 49 -8.05 -4.31 6.04
N SER A 50 -7.07 -3.76 6.75
CA SER A 50 -7.25 -3.31 8.13
C SER A 50 -8.10 -2.03 8.24
N ILE A 51 -8.05 -1.16 7.23
CA ILE A 51 -8.84 0.07 7.16
C ILE A 51 -10.29 -0.21 6.75
N THR A 52 -10.50 -1.04 5.74
CA THR A 52 -11.83 -1.28 5.14
C THR A 52 -12.56 -2.48 5.75
N GLY A 53 -11.84 -3.37 6.42
CA GLY A 53 -12.36 -4.65 6.92
C GLY A 53 -12.56 -5.70 5.82
N ILE A 54 -12.13 -5.44 4.58
CA ILE A 54 -12.30 -6.34 3.43
C ILE A 54 -10.94 -6.93 3.05
N SER A 55 -10.85 -8.26 2.96
CA SER A 55 -9.62 -8.91 2.51
C SER A 55 -9.40 -8.75 1.00
N LEU A 56 -8.15 -8.85 0.55
CA LEU A 56 -7.82 -8.86 -0.89
C LEU A 56 -8.64 -9.89 -1.68
N GLN A 57 -8.80 -11.07 -1.11
CA GLN A 57 -9.52 -12.18 -1.75
C GLN A 57 -11.02 -11.92 -1.81
N GLU A 58 -11.59 -11.31 -0.76
CA GLU A 58 -12.98 -10.87 -0.76
C GLU A 58 -13.22 -9.74 -1.77
N ALA A 59 -12.28 -8.79 -1.88
CA ALA A 59 -12.37 -7.73 -2.90
C ALA A 59 -12.34 -8.29 -4.33
N GLN A 60 -11.46 -9.26 -4.60
CA GLN A 60 -11.42 -9.96 -5.89
C GLN A 60 -12.73 -10.70 -6.21
N GLN A 61 -13.32 -11.36 -5.21
CA GLN A 61 -14.60 -12.05 -5.36
C GLN A 61 -15.75 -11.08 -5.62
N ILE A 62 -15.81 -9.96 -4.88
CA ILE A 62 -16.86 -8.95 -5.06
C ILE A 62 -16.76 -8.30 -6.46
N LEU A 63 -15.54 -7.99 -6.93
CA LEU A 63 -15.32 -7.45 -8.27
C LEU A 63 -15.42 -8.50 -9.36
N ASN A 64 -15.45 -9.79 -9.03
CA ASN A 64 -15.37 -10.88 -9.99
C ASN A 64 -14.13 -10.74 -10.92
N VAL A 65 -12.96 -10.53 -10.33
CA VAL A 65 -11.67 -10.44 -11.05
C VAL A 65 -10.65 -11.40 -10.46
N SER A 66 -9.83 -12.00 -11.32
CA SER A 66 -8.71 -12.86 -10.94
C SER A 66 -7.41 -12.07 -10.77
N THR A 67 -7.27 -10.97 -11.51
CA THR A 67 -6.15 -10.04 -11.44
C THR A 67 -6.64 -8.65 -11.08
N LEU A 68 -5.89 -7.95 -10.23
CA LEU A 68 -6.21 -6.59 -9.85
C LEU A 68 -5.57 -5.64 -10.89
N SER A 69 -6.09 -5.68 -12.13
CA SER A 69 -5.72 -4.69 -13.14
C SER A 69 -6.61 -3.44 -12.95
N PRO A 70 -6.06 -2.21 -13.04
CA PRO A 70 -6.85 -0.99 -12.83
C PRO A 70 -8.06 -0.89 -13.75
N GLU A 71 -7.92 -1.37 -14.99
CA GLU A 71 -8.96 -1.34 -16.03
C GLU A 71 -10.12 -2.29 -15.71
N GLU A 72 -9.83 -3.53 -15.28
CA GLU A 72 -10.86 -4.50 -14.89
C GLU A 72 -11.57 -4.08 -13.60
N ILE A 73 -10.83 -3.53 -12.64
CA ILE A 73 -11.39 -2.99 -11.39
C ILE A 73 -12.39 -1.89 -11.70
N GLN A 74 -12.00 -0.90 -12.51
CA GLN A 74 -12.87 0.24 -12.85
C GLN A 74 -14.13 -0.22 -13.57
N LYS A 75 -13.98 -1.07 -14.60
CA LYS A 75 -15.11 -1.58 -15.39
C LYS A 75 -16.11 -2.34 -14.53
N ASN A 76 -15.64 -3.26 -13.68
CA ASN A 76 -16.52 -4.08 -12.87
C ASN A 76 -17.13 -3.29 -11.71
N TYR A 77 -16.38 -2.35 -11.13
CA TYR A 77 -16.91 -1.40 -10.14
C TYR A 77 -18.07 -0.58 -10.71
N GLU A 78 -17.90 0.06 -11.87
CA GLU A 78 -18.95 0.88 -12.49
C GLU A 78 -20.21 0.06 -12.79
N HIS A 79 -20.02 -1.15 -13.32
CA HIS A 79 -21.12 -2.06 -13.56
C HIS A 79 -21.87 -2.42 -12.26
N LEU A 80 -21.15 -2.90 -11.24
CA LEU A 80 -21.74 -3.30 -9.95
C LEU A 80 -22.41 -2.13 -9.24
N PHE A 81 -21.83 -0.93 -9.32
CA PHE A 81 -22.39 0.27 -8.71
C PHE A 81 -23.68 0.67 -9.41
N LYS A 82 -23.71 0.67 -10.75
CA LYS A 82 -24.88 1.04 -11.55
C LYS A 82 -26.05 0.08 -11.37
N VAL A 83 -25.80 -1.23 -11.36
CA VAL A 83 -26.88 -2.22 -11.22
C VAL A 83 -27.44 -2.30 -9.80
N ASN A 84 -26.70 -1.80 -8.79
CA ASN A 84 -27.15 -1.75 -7.41
C ASN A 84 -27.63 -0.35 -6.97
N ASP A 85 -27.79 0.58 -7.91
CA ASP A 85 -28.36 1.89 -7.61
C ASP A 85 -29.76 1.74 -7.01
N LYS A 86 -30.00 2.42 -5.88
CA LYS A 86 -31.34 2.48 -5.23
C LYS A 86 -32.43 2.88 -6.22
N ALA A 87 -32.15 3.82 -7.12
CA ALA A 87 -33.11 4.30 -8.11
C ALA A 87 -33.51 3.23 -9.14
N ALA A 88 -32.64 2.23 -9.36
CA ALA A 88 -32.87 1.10 -10.25
C ALA A 88 -33.49 -0.12 -9.53
N GLY A 89 -33.91 0.03 -8.26
CA GLY A 89 -34.41 -1.08 -7.44
C GLY A 89 -33.30 -1.88 -6.74
N GLY A 90 -32.07 -1.38 -6.74
CA GLY A 90 -30.94 -1.97 -6.03
C GLY A 90 -30.99 -1.79 -4.52
N SER A 91 -30.09 -2.49 -3.82
CA SER A 91 -29.98 -2.41 -2.37
C SER A 91 -28.90 -1.41 -1.95
N PHE A 92 -29.28 -0.48 -1.07
CA PHE A 92 -28.32 0.43 -0.43
C PHE A 92 -27.17 -0.30 0.25
N TYR A 93 -27.46 -1.46 0.86
CA TYR A 93 -26.45 -2.25 1.54
C TYR A 93 -25.40 -2.78 0.57
N ILE A 94 -25.85 -3.28 -0.59
CA ILE A 94 -24.94 -3.81 -1.63
C ILE A 94 -24.16 -2.67 -2.27
N GLN A 95 -24.82 -1.55 -2.58
CA GLN A 95 -24.15 -0.34 -3.08
C GLN A 95 -23.08 0.16 -2.10
N SER A 96 -23.37 0.18 -0.80
CA SER A 96 -22.40 0.58 0.24
C SER A 96 -21.19 -0.35 0.27
N LYS A 97 -21.39 -1.67 0.10
CA LYS A 97 -20.28 -2.63 -0.01
C LYS A 97 -19.43 -2.37 -1.25
N VAL A 98 -20.04 -2.08 -2.40
CA VAL A 98 -19.32 -1.73 -3.64
C VAL A 98 -18.53 -0.43 -3.47
N SER A 99 -19.09 0.57 -2.78
CA SER A 99 -18.37 1.82 -2.47
C SER A 99 -17.17 1.64 -1.54
N ILE A 100 -17.27 0.79 -0.51
CA ILE A 100 -16.13 0.46 0.36
C ILE A 100 -15.01 -0.21 -0.45
N LEU A 101 -15.36 -0.95 -1.49
CA LEU A 101 -14.39 -1.56 -2.39
C LEU A 101 -13.57 -0.54 -3.19
N ASN A 102 -14.18 0.58 -3.57
CA ASN A 102 -13.46 1.67 -4.23
C ASN A 102 -12.40 2.28 -3.30
N ILE A 103 -12.71 2.37 -2.00
CA ILE A 103 -11.75 2.80 -0.97
C ILE A 103 -10.62 1.77 -0.86
N PHE A 104 -10.95 0.47 -0.81
CA PHE A 104 -9.94 -0.60 -0.81
C PHE A 104 -8.99 -0.52 -2.02
N ALA A 105 -9.55 -0.31 -3.22
CA ALA A 105 -8.77 -0.17 -4.45
C ALA A 105 -7.82 1.05 -4.40
N LEU A 106 -8.27 2.18 -3.82
CA LEU A 106 -7.46 3.39 -3.65
C LEU A 106 -6.27 3.21 -2.69
N PHE A 107 -6.33 2.23 -1.78
CA PHE A 107 -5.24 1.93 -0.85
C PHE A 107 -4.31 0.80 -1.33
N CYS A 108 -4.73 0.02 -2.33
CA CYS A 108 -3.97 -1.10 -2.90
C CYS A 108 -3.13 -0.73 -4.14
N PHE A 109 -3.35 0.44 -4.72
CA PHE A 109 -2.71 0.97 -5.93
C PHE A 109 -2.19 2.37 -5.69
#